data_AF-A0A2D9XTQ2-F1
#
_entry.id   AF-A0A2D9XTQ2-F1
#
_cell.length_a   1.000
_cell.length_b   1.000
_cell.length_c   1.000
_cell.angle_alpha   90.00
_cell.angle_beta   90.00
_cell.angle_gamma   90.00
#
_symmetry.space_group_name_H-M   'P 1'
#
loop_
_entity.id
_entity.type
_entity.pdbx_description
1 polymer ?
#
loop_
_entity_poly.entity_id
_entity_poly.type
_entity_poly.pdbx_seq_one_letter_code
_entity_poly.pdbx_strand_id
1 'polypeptide(L)'
;MKSSTNKIDNIGYKMKNMKITVFGHAGNSFGKEMLSGSLKIYGNTLDYTGAGIRGGNILVHGSTGKFLAGKPIGKNEGMLDGLIYIHGNVGDYSIERMRRGIIVINGDIGSYCCSNMISGSILIKGKIGNHFCDGIKRGTVITTQKKTTLNYIPTNNSNLSFFNFYMKKLYGIIGKKIFPDRIKLQRFYGRQDSESLSEIFLINK
;
A
#
# COMPACT_ATOMS: atom_id res chain seq x y z
N MET A 1 23.78 -2.19 -1.82
CA MET A 1 24.43 -0.86 -1.92
C MET A 1 24.67 -0.34 -0.52
N LYS A 2 25.93 -0.06 -0.15
CA LYS A 2 26.34 0.25 1.24
C LYS A 2 26.10 1.70 1.66
N SER A 3 26.01 2.64 0.71
CA SER A 3 25.60 4.02 0.93
C SER A 3 24.98 4.56 -0.36
N SER A 4 23.78 5.10 -0.28
CA SER A 4 23.02 5.63 -1.43
C SER A 4 22.41 6.98 -1.08
N THR A 5 22.34 7.86 -2.08
CA THR A 5 21.75 9.20 -1.96
C THR A 5 20.44 9.29 -2.75
N ASN A 6 19.67 10.34 -2.51
CA ASN A 6 18.42 10.62 -3.23
C ASN A 6 18.62 11.05 -4.70
N LYS A 7 19.85 11.03 -5.21
CA LYS A 7 20.19 11.38 -6.61
C LYS A 7 20.19 10.16 -7.55
N ILE A 8 20.00 8.96 -7.01
CA ILE A 8 20.01 7.72 -7.80
C ILE A 8 18.58 7.28 -8.05
N ASP A 9 18.10 7.53 -9.27
CA ASP A 9 16.78 7.15 -9.72
C ASP A 9 16.74 5.71 -10.26
N ASN A 10 15.53 5.15 -10.40
CA ASN A 10 15.25 3.90 -11.11
C ASN A 10 15.94 2.64 -10.56
N ILE A 11 16.40 2.64 -9.30
CA ILE A 11 16.93 1.43 -8.66
C ILE A 11 15.84 0.35 -8.69
N GLY A 12 16.14 -0.80 -9.30
CA GLY A 12 15.19 -1.92 -9.42
C GLY A 12 14.13 -1.75 -10.51
N TYR A 13 14.30 -0.80 -11.43
CA TYR A 13 13.40 -0.63 -12.58
C TYR A 13 13.30 -1.93 -13.41
N LYS A 14 12.07 -2.41 -13.62
CA LYS A 14 11.77 -3.67 -14.33
C LYS A 14 12.55 -4.89 -13.83
N MET A 15 12.97 -4.86 -12.56
CA MET A 15 13.71 -5.96 -11.95
C MET A 15 12.92 -7.27 -12.01
N LYS A 16 13.62 -8.37 -12.31
CA LYS A 16 13.06 -9.72 -12.36
C LYS A 16 14.00 -10.68 -11.62
N ASN A 17 13.45 -11.45 -10.69
CA ASN A 17 14.12 -12.55 -9.97
C ASN A 17 15.44 -12.15 -9.27
N MET A 18 15.56 -10.90 -8.82
CA MET A 18 16.75 -10.42 -8.10
C MET A 18 16.41 -9.96 -6.69
N LYS A 19 17.42 -9.91 -5.83
CA LYS A 19 17.33 -9.35 -4.48
C LYS A 19 18.32 -8.21 -4.32
N ILE A 20 17.81 -7.00 -4.08
CA ILE A 20 18.63 -5.79 -3.89
C ILE A 20 18.31 -5.19 -2.53
N THR A 21 19.35 -4.90 -1.76
CA THR A 21 19.26 -4.14 -0.50
C THR A 21 20.06 -2.85 -0.61
N VAL A 22 19.42 -1.73 -0.29
CA VAL A 22 20.00 -0.38 -0.29
C VAL A 22 20.06 0.14 1.14
N PHE A 23 21.22 0.63 1.56
CA PHE A 23 21.39 1.37 2.81
C PHE A 23 21.57 2.86 2.47
N GLY A 24 20.72 3.72 3.01
CA GLY A 24 20.60 5.13 2.62
C GLY A 24 19.33 5.45 1.85
N HIS A 25 19.35 6.50 1.05
CA HIS A 25 18.19 7.02 0.30
C HIS A 25 18.22 6.60 -1.16
N ALA A 26 17.08 6.64 -1.83
CA ALA A 26 16.97 6.53 -3.28
C ALA A 26 16.15 7.69 -3.85
N GLY A 27 16.41 8.01 -5.11
CA GLY A 27 15.68 9.03 -5.84
C GLY A 27 14.29 8.54 -6.29
N ASN A 28 13.86 9.02 -7.45
CA ASN A 28 12.57 8.71 -8.03
C ASN A 28 12.51 7.28 -8.61
N SER A 29 11.31 6.75 -8.76
CA SER A 29 11.03 5.50 -9.49
C SER A 29 11.70 4.25 -8.89
N PHE A 30 11.90 4.21 -7.57
CA PHE A 30 12.43 3.02 -6.88
C PHE A 30 11.53 1.80 -7.09
N GLY A 31 12.02 0.76 -7.75
CA GLY A 31 11.25 -0.45 -8.08
C GLY A 31 10.12 -0.23 -9.09
N LYS A 32 10.18 0.84 -9.90
CA LYS A 32 9.19 1.09 -10.96
C LYS A 32 9.09 -0.10 -11.92
N GLU A 33 7.87 -0.51 -12.23
CA GLU A 33 7.54 -1.63 -13.13
C GLU A 33 8.23 -2.96 -12.77
N MET A 34 8.62 -3.16 -11.51
CA MET A 34 9.24 -4.39 -11.04
C MET A 34 8.34 -5.61 -11.32
N LEU A 35 8.95 -6.69 -11.83
CA LEU A 35 8.25 -7.91 -12.27
C LEU A 35 8.24 -8.99 -11.19
N SER A 36 9.38 -9.19 -10.51
CA SER A 36 9.53 -10.16 -9.44
C SER A 36 10.83 -9.93 -8.65
N GLY A 37 10.97 -10.60 -7.50
CA GLY A 37 12.15 -10.50 -6.63
C GLY A 37 11.89 -9.73 -5.35
N SER A 38 12.95 -9.21 -4.71
CA SER A 38 12.86 -8.46 -3.46
C SER A 38 13.75 -7.22 -3.48
N LEU A 39 13.15 -6.05 -3.29
CA LEU A 39 13.83 -4.77 -3.25
C LEU A 39 13.63 -4.17 -1.85
N LYS A 40 14.71 -3.93 -1.13
CA LYS A 40 14.67 -3.41 0.25
C LYS A 40 15.54 -2.16 0.36
N ILE A 41 15.04 -1.15 1.05
CA ILE A 41 15.78 0.08 1.36
C ILE A 41 15.64 0.46 2.82
N TYR A 42 16.77 0.78 3.45
CA TYR A 42 16.85 1.36 4.80
C TYR A 42 17.07 2.86 4.72
N GLY A 43 15.99 3.56 4.34
CA GLY A 43 15.94 5.00 4.19
C GLY A 43 14.72 5.41 3.36
N ASN A 44 14.74 6.63 2.85
CA ASN A 44 13.63 7.23 2.11
C ASN A 44 13.77 7.04 0.60
N THR A 45 12.64 7.03 -0.08
CA THR A 45 12.53 7.11 -1.54
C THR A 45 11.80 8.40 -1.94
N LEU A 46 12.00 8.88 -3.17
CA LEU A 46 11.22 10.00 -3.71
C LEU A 46 9.95 9.49 -4.41
N ASP A 47 9.53 10.16 -5.47
CA ASP A 47 8.24 9.92 -6.13
C ASP A 47 8.26 8.62 -6.95
N TYR A 48 7.07 8.10 -7.29
CA TYR A 48 6.88 6.93 -8.17
C TYR A 48 7.48 5.61 -7.67
N THR A 49 7.74 5.48 -6.38
CA THR A 49 8.16 4.20 -5.78
C THR A 49 7.15 3.11 -6.14
N GLY A 50 7.61 2.00 -6.72
CA GLY A 50 6.77 0.86 -7.09
C GLY A 50 5.70 1.15 -8.14
N ALA A 51 5.74 2.28 -8.85
CA ALA A 51 4.75 2.60 -9.88
C ALA A 51 4.70 1.49 -10.94
N GLY A 52 3.51 0.94 -11.22
CA GLY A 52 3.35 -0.14 -12.20
C GLY A 52 3.91 -1.51 -11.81
N ILE A 53 4.22 -1.76 -10.52
CA ILE A 53 4.71 -3.06 -10.06
C ILE A 53 3.76 -4.19 -10.47
N ARG A 54 4.33 -5.31 -10.93
CA ARG A 54 3.60 -6.51 -11.39
C ARG A 54 3.82 -7.73 -10.53
N GLY A 55 4.76 -7.67 -9.59
CA GLY A 55 5.08 -8.77 -8.68
C GLY A 55 6.35 -8.52 -7.86
N GLY A 56 6.59 -9.42 -6.92
CA GLY A 56 7.68 -9.30 -5.94
C GLY A 56 7.36 -8.35 -4.78
N ASN A 57 8.38 -8.05 -3.98
CA ASN A 57 8.24 -7.32 -2.73
C ASN A 57 9.14 -6.08 -2.69
N ILE A 58 8.57 -4.90 -2.41
CA ILE A 58 9.31 -3.66 -2.14
C ILE A 58 9.13 -3.28 -0.67
N LEU A 59 10.22 -3.20 0.08
CA LEU A 59 10.23 -2.85 1.50
C LEU A 59 11.01 -1.56 1.74
N VAL A 60 10.33 -0.46 2.05
CA VAL A 60 10.90 0.84 2.37
C VAL A 60 10.84 1.05 3.89
N HIS A 61 12.00 1.09 4.55
CA HIS A 61 12.09 1.32 6.00
C HIS A 61 12.14 2.81 6.37
N GLY A 62 11.89 3.71 5.41
CA GLY A 62 11.62 5.14 5.61
C GLY A 62 10.28 5.55 5.00
N SER A 63 10.20 6.79 4.52
CA SER A 63 9.05 7.38 3.83
C SER A 63 9.26 7.39 2.32
N THR A 64 8.17 7.56 1.57
CA THR A 64 8.16 7.72 0.11
C THR A 64 7.43 9.01 -0.27
N GLY A 65 7.82 9.59 -1.42
CA GLY A 65 7.16 10.74 -2.01
C GLY A 65 5.77 10.42 -2.59
N LYS A 66 5.38 11.21 -3.60
CA LYS A 66 4.10 11.12 -4.31
C LYS A 66 4.06 9.91 -5.24
N PHE A 67 2.85 9.54 -5.66
CA PHE A 67 2.62 8.52 -6.69
C PHE A 67 3.18 7.12 -6.34
N LEU A 68 3.28 6.78 -5.04
CA LEU A 68 3.63 5.41 -4.62
C LEU A 68 2.66 4.44 -5.28
N ALA A 69 3.17 3.38 -5.92
CA ALA A 69 2.37 2.34 -6.56
C ALA A 69 1.35 2.87 -7.59
N GLY A 70 1.53 4.12 -8.05
CA GLY A 70 0.66 4.77 -9.02
C GLY A 70 0.95 4.35 -10.46
N LYS A 71 0.35 5.05 -11.41
CA LYS A 71 0.52 4.80 -12.84
C LYS A 71 1.91 5.21 -13.31
N PRO A 72 2.65 4.33 -14.01
CA PRO A 72 3.80 4.74 -14.80
C PRO A 72 3.38 5.70 -15.92
N ILE A 73 4.31 6.56 -16.34
CA ILE A 73 4.12 7.43 -17.51
C ILE A 73 3.77 6.59 -18.73
N GLY A 74 2.70 6.97 -19.45
CA GLY A 74 2.23 6.26 -20.65
C GLY A 74 1.49 4.95 -20.36
N LYS A 75 1.09 4.68 -19.11
CA LYS A 75 0.28 3.52 -18.72
C LYS A 75 -0.98 3.96 -17.98
N ASN A 76 -2.04 3.17 -18.13
CA ASN A 76 -3.33 3.43 -17.48
C ASN A 76 -3.53 2.63 -16.18
N GLU A 77 -2.64 1.70 -15.86
CA GLU A 77 -2.75 0.89 -14.65
C GLU A 77 -1.66 1.27 -13.66
N GLY A 78 -2.00 1.36 -12.38
CA GLY A 78 -1.04 1.51 -11.30
C GLY A 78 -0.43 0.16 -10.93
N MET A 79 -0.47 -0.19 -9.65
CA MET A 79 -0.05 -1.50 -9.18
C MET A 79 -0.91 -2.64 -9.74
N LEU A 80 -0.27 -3.62 -10.37
CA LEU A 80 -0.89 -4.80 -10.96
C LEU A 80 -0.78 -6.04 -10.08
N ASP A 81 0.29 -6.19 -9.30
CA ASP A 81 0.45 -7.21 -8.26
C ASP A 81 1.68 -6.96 -7.38
N GLY A 82 1.88 -7.79 -6.35
CA GLY A 82 3.05 -7.77 -5.47
C GLY A 82 2.73 -7.24 -4.07
N LEU A 83 3.78 -6.97 -3.29
CA LEU A 83 3.68 -6.39 -1.96
C LEU A 83 4.57 -5.16 -1.82
N ILE A 84 3.99 -4.06 -1.35
CA ILE A 84 4.76 -2.87 -0.97
C ILE A 84 4.54 -2.59 0.52
N TYR A 85 5.63 -2.43 1.25
CA TYR A 85 5.62 -2.03 2.65
C TYR A 85 6.37 -0.71 2.81
N ILE A 86 5.72 0.29 3.41
CA ILE A 86 6.30 1.57 3.78
C ILE A 86 6.24 1.73 5.29
N HIS A 87 7.41 1.92 5.91
CA HIS A 87 7.48 2.14 7.34
C HIS A 87 7.02 3.52 7.77
N GLY A 88 7.39 4.55 7.02
CA GLY A 88 7.06 5.95 7.28
C GLY A 88 5.80 6.39 6.53
N ASN A 89 5.85 7.64 6.06
CA ASN A 89 4.74 8.32 5.41
C ASN A 89 4.76 8.15 3.88
N VAL A 90 3.61 8.38 3.28
CA VAL A 90 3.36 8.29 1.84
C VAL A 90 2.77 9.60 1.33
N GLY A 91 3.33 10.14 0.25
CA GLY A 91 2.86 11.37 -0.37
C GLY A 91 1.53 11.23 -1.13
N ASP A 92 1.04 12.36 -1.63
CA ASP A 92 -0.23 12.47 -2.35
C ASP A 92 -0.27 11.65 -3.66
N TYR A 93 -1.48 11.46 -4.20
CA TYR A 93 -1.74 10.79 -5.48
C TYR A 93 -1.19 9.36 -5.56
N SER A 94 -1.02 8.72 -4.41
CA SER A 94 -0.49 7.37 -4.32
C SER A 94 -1.58 6.32 -4.52
N ILE A 95 -1.21 5.16 -5.06
CA ILE A 95 -2.07 3.98 -5.22
C ILE A 95 -3.22 4.23 -6.21
N GLU A 96 -3.00 5.10 -7.19
CA GLU A 96 -3.96 5.32 -8.27
C GLU A 96 -4.14 4.03 -9.09
N ARG A 97 -5.40 3.63 -9.32
CA ARG A 97 -5.78 2.51 -10.19
C ARG A 97 -5.05 1.20 -9.88
N MET A 98 -4.89 0.89 -8.60
CA MET A 98 -4.43 -0.43 -8.15
C MET A 98 -5.42 -1.52 -8.56
N ARG A 99 -4.93 -2.65 -9.08
CA ARG A 99 -5.74 -3.77 -9.55
C ARG A 99 -5.59 -5.04 -8.71
N ARG A 100 -4.40 -5.35 -8.20
CA ARG A 100 -4.15 -6.45 -7.24
C ARG A 100 -2.95 -6.11 -6.36
N GLY A 101 -2.63 -7.05 -5.47
CA GLY A 101 -1.49 -6.97 -4.56
C GLY A 101 -1.85 -6.33 -3.23
N ILE A 102 -0.82 -6.08 -2.43
CA ILE A 102 -0.96 -5.63 -1.04
C ILE A 102 -0.05 -4.45 -0.77
N ILE A 103 -0.60 -3.39 -0.18
CA ILE A 103 0.17 -2.24 0.29
C ILE A 103 -0.03 -2.08 1.79
N VAL A 104 1.08 -1.93 2.52
CA VAL A 104 1.10 -1.72 3.97
C VAL A 104 1.82 -0.42 4.27
N ILE A 105 1.15 0.48 4.99
CA ILE A 105 1.66 1.81 5.37
C ILE A 105 1.55 1.96 6.88
N ASN A 106 2.69 2.04 7.54
CA ASN A 106 2.76 2.22 8.99
C ASN A 106 2.57 3.68 9.43
N GLY A 107 2.89 4.64 8.57
CA GLY A 107 2.70 6.07 8.81
C GLY A 107 1.42 6.63 8.18
N ASP A 108 1.47 7.92 7.89
CA ASP A 108 0.37 8.68 7.27
C ASP A 108 0.40 8.54 5.75
N ILE A 109 -0.78 8.64 5.12
CA ILE A 109 -0.94 8.72 3.67
C ILE A 109 -1.58 10.05 3.28
N GLY A 110 -1.04 10.67 2.23
CA GLY A 110 -1.49 11.95 1.69
C GLY A 110 -2.90 11.93 1.07
N SER A 111 -3.22 13.02 0.39
CA SER A 111 -4.52 13.24 -0.26
C SER A 111 -4.59 12.61 -1.66
N TYR A 112 -5.81 12.44 -2.17
CA TYR A 112 -6.10 11.86 -3.50
C TYR A 112 -5.51 10.46 -3.69
N CYS A 113 -5.30 9.73 -2.59
CA CYS A 113 -4.74 8.40 -2.64
C CYS A 113 -5.82 7.33 -2.84
N CYS A 114 -5.42 6.20 -3.42
CA CYS A 114 -6.31 5.08 -3.77
C CYS A 114 -7.41 5.47 -4.76
N SER A 115 -7.20 6.53 -5.55
CA SER A 115 -8.16 6.99 -6.55
C SER A 115 -8.36 5.93 -7.63
N ASN A 116 -9.62 5.69 -8.00
CA ASN A 116 -10.01 4.74 -9.05
C ASN A 116 -9.47 3.31 -8.82
N MET A 117 -9.26 2.90 -7.56
CA MET A 117 -8.82 1.55 -7.22
C MET A 117 -9.79 0.52 -7.78
N ILE A 118 -9.26 -0.44 -8.55
CA ILE A 118 -10.04 -1.50 -9.19
C ILE A 118 -10.23 -2.66 -8.22
N SER A 119 -9.15 -3.11 -7.58
CA SER A 119 -9.13 -4.15 -6.52
C SER A 119 -7.74 -4.20 -5.86
N GLY A 120 -7.58 -5.01 -4.80
CA GLY A 120 -6.36 -5.12 -4.00
C GLY A 120 -6.63 -4.94 -2.51
N SER A 121 -5.57 -5.01 -1.70
CA SER A 121 -5.66 -4.80 -0.25
C SER A 121 -4.70 -3.72 0.23
N ILE A 122 -5.18 -2.80 1.04
CA ILE A 122 -4.39 -1.68 1.56
C ILE A 122 -4.56 -1.61 3.06
N LEU A 123 -3.46 -1.54 3.80
CA LEU A 123 -3.44 -1.44 5.25
C LEU A 123 -2.75 -0.14 5.65
N ILE A 124 -3.46 0.74 6.36
CA ILE A 124 -2.95 2.06 6.77
C ILE A 124 -3.14 2.23 8.28
N LYS A 125 -2.02 2.42 9.00
CA LYS A 125 -2.04 2.62 10.46
C LYS A 125 -2.18 4.09 10.86
N GLY A 126 -1.60 5.01 10.09
CA GLY A 126 -1.62 6.44 10.38
C GLY A 126 -2.87 7.15 9.90
N LYS A 127 -2.76 8.47 9.74
CA LYS A 127 -3.80 9.35 9.21
C LYS A 127 -3.93 9.16 7.70
N ILE A 128 -5.14 9.42 7.21
CA ILE A 128 -5.48 9.38 5.80
C ILE A 128 -5.80 10.81 5.37
N GLY A 129 -5.30 11.25 4.22
CA GLY A 129 -5.59 12.56 3.63
C GLY A 129 -7.04 12.71 3.14
N ASN A 130 -7.29 13.75 2.36
CA ASN A 130 -8.60 14.02 1.75
C ASN A 130 -8.76 13.21 0.45
N HIS A 131 -10.00 13.07 -0.04
CA HIS A 131 -10.29 12.40 -1.32
C HIS A 131 -9.74 10.96 -1.42
N PHE A 132 -9.74 10.26 -0.29
CA PHE A 132 -9.25 8.89 -0.22
C PHE A 132 -10.29 7.91 -0.78
N CYS A 133 -9.84 7.01 -1.67
CA CYS A 133 -10.71 6.03 -2.35
C CYS A 133 -11.81 6.65 -3.23
N ASP A 134 -11.62 7.87 -3.73
CA ASP A 134 -12.53 8.43 -4.74
C ASP A 134 -12.53 7.54 -5.99
N GLY A 135 -13.72 7.08 -6.39
CA GLY A 135 -13.90 6.17 -7.54
C GLY A 135 -13.47 4.71 -7.29
N ILE A 136 -13.31 4.26 -6.04
CA ILE A 136 -13.01 2.85 -5.74
C ILE A 136 -14.11 1.92 -6.26
N LYS A 137 -13.72 0.89 -7.03
CA LYS A 137 -14.65 -0.12 -7.58
C LYS A 137 -14.79 -1.33 -6.66
N ARG A 138 -13.66 -1.89 -6.22
CA ARG A 138 -13.55 -3.05 -5.31
C ARG A 138 -12.27 -2.94 -4.50
N GLY A 139 -12.09 -3.86 -3.56
CA GLY A 139 -10.87 -4.00 -2.77
C GLY A 139 -11.12 -3.84 -1.28
N THR A 140 -10.07 -4.09 -0.52
CA THR A 140 -10.11 -4.15 0.95
C THR A 140 -9.23 -3.07 1.53
N VAL A 141 -9.80 -2.19 2.36
CA VAL A 141 -9.04 -1.20 3.13
C VAL A 141 -9.05 -1.59 4.60
N ILE A 142 -7.88 -1.73 5.22
CA ILE A 142 -7.73 -2.00 6.65
C ILE A 142 -7.15 -0.74 7.29
N THR A 143 -7.87 -0.12 8.22
CA THR A 143 -7.42 1.15 8.81
C THR A 143 -7.89 1.34 10.24
N THR A 144 -7.25 2.26 10.96
CA THR A 144 -7.69 2.75 12.27
C THR A 144 -8.58 4.00 12.17
N GLN A 145 -8.77 4.54 10.96
CA GLN A 145 -9.44 5.81 10.72
C GLN A 145 -10.95 5.65 10.53
N LYS A 146 -11.73 5.93 11.58
CA LYS A 146 -13.21 5.84 11.53
C LYS A 146 -13.85 6.71 10.42
N LYS A 147 -13.22 7.83 10.06
CA LYS A 147 -13.75 8.72 9.01
C LYS A 147 -13.94 8.04 7.65
N THR A 148 -13.19 6.97 7.35
CA THR A 148 -13.31 6.28 6.06
C THR A 148 -14.57 5.44 5.97
N THR A 149 -15.24 5.16 7.09
CA THR A 149 -16.43 4.29 7.13
C THR A 149 -17.75 5.03 6.96
N LEU A 150 -17.74 6.38 6.83
CA LEU A 150 -18.96 7.20 6.86
C LEU A 150 -20.02 6.80 5.82
N ASN A 151 -19.60 6.40 4.62
CA ASN A 151 -20.49 6.03 3.52
C ASN A 151 -20.61 4.51 3.32
N TYR A 152 -20.20 3.71 4.29
CA TYR A 152 -20.24 2.24 4.20
C TYR A 152 -21.24 1.63 5.16
N ILE A 153 -21.79 0.47 4.78
CA ILE A 153 -22.74 -0.27 5.61
C ILE A 153 -21.96 -1.14 6.61
N PRO A 154 -22.18 -1.00 7.93
CA PRO A 154 -21.57 -1.87 8.92
C PRO A 154 -22.12 -3.29 8.81
N THR A 155 -21.27 -4.30 8.96
CA THR A 155 -21.72 -5.69 9.12
C THR A 155 -21.97 -6.02 10.58
N ASN A 156 -22.80 -7.02 10.84
CA ASN A 156 -22.90 -7.66 12.16
C ASN A 156 -21.55 -8.25 12.61
N ASN A 157 -21.46 -8.57 13.90
CA ASN A 157 -20.29 -9.24 14.48
C ASN A 157 -20.06 -10.58 13.76
N SER A 158 -19.07 -10.62 12.88
CA SER A 158 -18.67 -11.80 12.13
C SER A 158 -17.32 -12.29 12.64
N ASN A 159 -17.14 -13.60 12.71
CA ASN A 159 -15.86 -14.19 13.04
C ASN A 159 -14.93 -14.10 11.82
N LEU A 160 -13.99 -13.15 11.85
CA LEU A 160 -13.06 -12.87 10.75
C LEU A 160 -11.78 -13.71 10.88
N SER A 161 -11.91 -15.02 11.03
CA SER A 161 -10.78 -15.94 11.25
C SER A 161 -9.71 -15.86 10.16
N PHE A 162 -10.12 -15.57 8.91
CA PHE A 162 -9.21 -15.36 7.78
C PHE A 162 -8.19 -14.24 8.06
N PHE A 163 -8.57 -13.21 8.82
CA PHE A 163 -7.75 -12.04 9.07
C PHE A 163 -6.47 -12.41 9.82
N ASN A 164 -6.55 -13.34 10.78
CA ASN A 164 -5.39 -13.80 11.53
C ASN A 164 -4.37 -14.50 10.62
N PHE A 165 -4.83 -15.36 9.71
CA PHE A 165 -3.96 -16.02 8.73
C PHE A 165 -3.35 -15.01 7.75
N TYR A 166 -4.15 -14.06 7.27
CA TYR A 166 -3.70 -12.98 6.40
C TYR A 166 -2.58 -12.16 7.05
N MET A 167 -2.79 -11.70 8.29
CA MET A 167 -1.79 -10.92 9.04
C MET A 167 -0.53 -11.74 9.34
N LYS A 168 -0.67 -13.02 9.73
CA LYS A 168 0.49 -13.91 9.95
C LYS A 168 1.36 -14.03 8.71
N LYS A 169 0.75 -14.18 7.53
CA LYS A 169 1.46 -14.23 6.24
C LYS A 169 2.16 -12.91 5.94
N LEU A 170 1.48 -11.78 6.14
CA LEU A 170 2.08 -10.46 5.94
C LEU A 170 3.28 -10.20 6.86
N TYR A 171 3.17 -10.55 8.14
CA TYR A 171 4.27 -10.41 9.09
C TYR A 171 5.48 -11.26 8.71
N GLY A 172 5.26 -12.46 8.17
CA GLY A 172 6.34 -13.30 7.64
C GLY A 172 7.11 -12.64 6.50
N ILE A 173 6.43 -11.93 5.59
CA ILE A 173 7.07 -11.24 4.47
C ILE A 173 7.78 -9.96 4.93
N ILE A 174 7.14 -9.17 5.79
CA ILE A 174 7.65 -7.88 6.26
C ILE A 174 8.76 -8.06 7.32
N GLY A 175 8.76 -9.19 8.02
CA GLY A 175 9.71 -9.54 9.07
C GLY A 175 9.44 -8.90 10.43
N LYS A 176 8.26 -8.30 10.64
CA LYS A 176 7.82 -7.75 11.93
C LYS A 176 6.29 -7.69 12.05
N LYS A 177 5.79 -7.69 13.28
CA LYS A 177 4.37 -7.42 13.57
C LYS A 177 4.06 -5.94 13.34
N ILE A 178 2.90 -5.66 12.74
CA ILE A 178 2.40 -4.30 12.49
C ILE A 178 1.41 -3.88 13.58
N PHE A 179 0.57 -4.83 14.00
CA PHE A 179 -0.45 -4.68 15.03
C PHE A 179 -0.25 -5.70 16.17
N PRO A 180 -0.81 -5.44 17.37
CA PRO A 180 -0.81 -6.39 18.48
C PRO A 180 -1.62 -7.66 18.17
N ASP A 181 -1.49 -8.68 19.02
CA ASP A 181 -2.08 -10.01 18.79
C ASP A 181 -3.60 -10.06 18.95
N ARG A 182 -4.19 -9.15 19.73
CA ARG A 182 -5.64 -9.00 19.87
C ARG A 182 -6.08 -7.67 19.28
N ILE A 183 -6.87 -7.75 18.21
CA ILE A 183 -7.40 -6.58 17.51
C ILE A 183 -8.91 -6.74 17.42
N LYS A 184 -9.65 -5.71 17.80
CA LYS A 184 -11.08 -5.65 17.56
C LYS A 184 -11.33 -5.07 16.17
N LEU A 185 -11.84 -5.91 15.28
CA LEU A 185 -12.14 -5.54 13.90
C LEU A 185 -13.64 -5.40 13.72
N GLN A 186 -14.04 -4.31 13.06
CA GLN A 186 -15.39 -4.15 12.54
C GLN A 186 -15.31 -4.05 11.02
N ARG A 187 -16.09 -4.88 10.33
CA ARG A 187 -16.17 -4.85 8.87
C ARG A 187 -17.31 -3.93 8.43
N PHE A 188 -17.03 -3.21 7.36
CA PHE A 188 -17.97 -2.38 6.62
C PHE A 188 -17.85 -2.77 5.15
N TYR A 189 -18.96 -2.75 4.41
CA TYR A 189 -19.00 -3.17 3.01
C TYR A 189 -20.01 -2.32 2.26
N GLY A 190 -19.83 -2.22 0.94
CA GLY A 190 -20.76 -1.52 0.06
C GLY A 190 -20.80 -0.02 0.35
N ARG A 191 -20.32 0.79 -0.60
CA ARG A 191 -20.54 2.23 -0.49
C ARG A 191 -21.99 2.55 -0.80
N GLN A 192 -22.61 3.41 -0.01
CA GLN A 192 -23.99 3.86 -0.22
C GLN A 192 -24.11 4.89 -1.35
N ASP A 193 -23.01 5.54 -1.73
CA ASP A 193 -22.96 6.60 -2.73
C ASP A 193 -22.47 6.15 -4.12
N SER A 194 -22.19 4.86 -4.30
CA SER A 194 -21.64 4.31 -5.54
C SER A 194 -21.88 2.79 -5.61
N GLU A 195 -21.83 2.20 -6.81
CA GLU A 195 -21.91 0.74 -7.01
C GLU A 195 -20.63 -0.02 -6.59
N SER A 196 -19.89 0.52 -5.61
CA SER A 196 -18.62 -0.05 -5.16
C SER A 196 -18.82 -1.31 -4.32
N LEU A 197 -18.12 -2.38 -4.68
CA LEU A 197 -18.04 -3.62 -3.90
C LEU A 197 -16.83 -3.63 -2.97
N SER A 198 -16.33 -2.45 -2.60
CA SER A 198 -15.23 -2.33 -1.65
C SER A 198 -15.68 -2.62 -0.21
N GLU A 199 -14.71 -2.96 0.62
CA GLU A 199 -14.91 -3.21 2.04
C GLU A 199 -13.83 -2.51 2.87
N ILE A 200 -14.21 -2.16 4.10
CA ILE A 200 -13.32 -1.56 5.09
C ILE A 200 -13.31 -2.45 6.33
N PHE A 201 -12.11 -2.77 6.82
CA PHE A 201 -11.90 -3.30 8.15
C PHE A 201 -11.37 -2.19 9.05
N LEU A 202 -12.24 -1.71 9.93
CA LEU A 202 -11.87 -0.75 10.96
C LEU A 202 -11.26 -1.49 12.15
N ILE A 203 -10.02 -1.14 12.46
CA ILE A 203 -9.33 -1.57 13.67
C ILE A 203 -9.66 -0.58 14.78
N ASN A 204 -10.44 -1.04 15.75
CA ASN A 204 -10.76 -0.28 16.95
C ASN A 204 -9.58 -0.38 17.94
N LYS A 205 -9.18 0.77 18.48
CA LYS A 205 -8.23 0.83 19.61
C LYS A 205 -8.92 0.45 20.91
#